data_AF-A0A958SG35-F1
#
_entry.id   AF-A0A958SG35-F1
#
_cell.length_a   1.000
_cell.length_b   1.000
_cell.length_c   1.000
_cell.angle_alpha   90.00
_cell.angle_beta   90.00
_cell.angle_gamma   90.00
#
_symmetry.space_group_name_H-M   'P 1'
#
loop_
_entity.id
_entity.type
_entity.pdbx_description
1 polymer ?
#
loop_
_entity_poly.entity_id
_entity_poly.type
_entity_poly.pdbx_seq_one_letter_code
_entity_poly.pdbx_strand_id
1 'polypeptide(L)'
;MPNSPNPSAKVSLSVGGRFHADQLAWALLQAGYEVSLHTSLPKHRFAGLQGVRFHTHLWSEILYRLGGKWGFADKADHWKMKTLGRSLAKDAESSDILVSWSSFG
;
A
#
# COMPACT_ATOMS: atom_id res chain seq x y z
N MET A 1 31.10 -0.72 12.15
CA MET A 1 30.23 -1.75 11.56
C MET A 1 28.83 -1.14 11.49
N PRO A 2 28.20 -1.00 10.33
CA PRO A 2 26.82 -0.54 10.26
C PRO A 2 25.94 -1.55 11.01
N ASN A 3 25.07 -1.06 11.90
CA ASN A 3 24.12 -1.88 12.64
C ASN A 3 23.30 -2.70 11.64
N SER A 4 23.41 -4.02 11.67
CA SER A 4 22.52 -4.89 10.91
C SER A 4 21.09 -4.55 11.33
N PRO A 5 20.18 -4.24 10.39
CA PRO A 5 18.80 -3.92 10.75
C PRO A 5 18.17 -5.07 11.52
N ASN A 6 17.38 -4.73 12.53
CA ASN A 6 16.70 -5.71 13.37
C ASN A 6 15.69 -6.48 12.49
N PRO A 7 15.88 -7.78 12.23
CA PRO A 7 15.07 -8.56 11.29
C PRO A 7 13.67 -8.91 11.83
N SER A 8 13.10 -8.02 12.64
CA SER A 8 11.76 -8.13 13.23
C SER A 8 10.97 -6.83 13.14
N ALA A 9 11.54 -5.78 12.51
CA ALA A 9 10.84 -4.52 12.38
C ALA A 9 9.65 -4.64 11.42
N LYS A 10 8.54 -4.02 11.79
CA LYS A 10 7.28 -3.99 11.04
C LYS A 10 7.27 -2.81 10.08
N VAL A 11 7.17 -3.10 8.79
CA VAL A 11 7.14 -2.12 7.72
C VAL A 11 5.76 -2.10 7.08
N SER A 12 5.09 -0.97 7.18
CA SER A 12 3.85 -0.71 6.44
C SER A 12 4.15 0.07 5.18
N LEU A 13 3.79 -0.52 4.04
CA LEU A 13 3.87 0.07 2.71
C LEU A 13 2.48 0.51 2.27
N SER A 14 2.34 1.72 1.73
CA SER A 14 1.07 2.20 1.19
C SER A 14 1.23 2.80 -0.19
N VAL A 15 0.43 2.30 -1.13
CA VAL A 15 0.51 2.68 -2.54
C VAL A 15 -0.87 2.91 -3.14
N GLY A 16 -1.07 4.13 -3.66
CA GLY A 16 -2.26 4.48 -4.43
C GLY A 16 -2.28 3.95 -5.87
N GLY A 17 -1.11 3.58 -6.39
CA GLY A 17 -0.87 3.06 -7.74
C GLY A 17 0.09 1.87 -7.76
N ARG A 18 0.54 1.47 -8.96
CA ARG A 18 1.26 0.20 -9.17
C ARG A 18 2.78 0.30 -9.08
N PHE A 19 3.35 1.49 -8.89
CA PHE A 19 4.78 1.73 -9.09
C PHE A 19 5.63 1.01 -8.03
N HIS A 20 6.37 -0.04 -8.46
CA HIS A 20 7.44 -0.77 -7.75
C HIS A 20 7.18 -1.25 -6.31
N ALA A 21 5.93 -1.23 -5.86
CA ALA A 21 5.55 -1.65 -4.51
C ALA A 21 5.85 -3.13 -4.27
N ASP A 22 5.74 -3.93 -5.33
CA ASP A 22 6.10 -5.33 -5.35
C ASP A 22 7.60 -5.56 -5.14
N GLN A 23 8.44 -4.82 -5.87
CA GLN A 23 9.89 -4.94 -5.76
C GLN A 23 10.39 -4.54 -4.37
N LEU A 24 9.86 -3.43 -3.82
CA LEU A 24 10.21 -2.99 -2.48
C LEU A 24 9.73 -3.99 -1.42
N ALA A 25 8.48 -4.43 -1.49
CA ALA A 25 7.93 -5.41 -0.55
C ALA A 25 8.73 -6.71 -0.58
N TRP A 26 9.12 -7.19 -1.77
CA TRP A 26 9.95 -8.37 -1.91
C TRP A 26 11.33 -8.18 -1.29
N ALA A 27 12.01 -7.05 -1.57
CA ALA A 27 13.32 -6.76 -1.01
C ALA A 27 13.29 -6.69 0.54
N LEU A 28 12.24 -6.08 1.10
CA LEU A 28 12.04 -6.01 2.54
C LEU A 28 11.78 -7.40 3.16
N LEU A 29 10.98 -8.24 2.51
CA LEU A 29 10.80 -9.62 2.96
C LEU A 29 12.11 -10.40 2.94
N GLN A 30 12.92 -10.27 1.88
CA GLN A 30 14.23 -10.93 1.79
C GLN A 30 15.22 -10.45 2.87
N ALA A 31 15.07 -9.21 3.32
CA ALA A 31 15.85 -8.65 4.42
C ALA A 31 15.29 -9.00 5.82
N GLY A 32 14.22 -9.80 5.89
CA GLY A 32 13.65 -10.32 7.14
C GLY A 32 12.61 -9.42 7.80
N TYR A 33 12.14 -8.36 7.14
CA TYR A 33 11.13 -7.47 7.73
C TYR A 33 9.73 -8.09 7.69
N GLU A 34 8.89 -7.74 8.66
CA GLU A 34 7.45 -8.01 8.60
C GLU A 34 6.79 -6.95 7.72
N VAL A 35 6.20 -7.34 6.58
CA VAL A 35 5.68 -6.37 5.60
C VAL A 35 4.15 -6.40 5.53
N SER A 36 3.53 -5.23 5.71
CA SER A 36 2.12 -5.00 5.41
C SER A 36 1.98 -4.07 4.21
N LEU A 37 1.13 -4.42 3.24
CA LEU A 37 0.91 -3.64 2.02
C LEU A 37 -0.55 -3.16 1.92
N HIS A 38 -0.72 -1.84 1.97
CA HIS A 38 -1.97 -1.13 1.78
C HIS A 38 -2.09 -0.64 0.35
N THR A 39 -3.17 -1.01 -0.33
CA THR A 39 -3.36 -0.62 -1.74
C THR A 39 -4.83 -0.59 -2.11
N SER A 40 -5.18 0.15 -3.16
CA SER A 40 -6.50 0.06 -3.81
C SER A 40 -6.54 -1.03 -4.90
N LEU A 41 -5.40 -1.63 -5.24
CA LEU A 41 -5.27 -2.61 -6.32
C LEU A 41 -5.52 -4.05 -5.84
N PRO A 42 -6.12 -4.92 -6.67
CA PRO A 42 -6.39 -6.29 -6.27
C PRO A 42 -5.11 -7.11 -6.00
N LYS A 43 -5.15 -7.94 -4.96
CA LYS A 43 -4.02 -8.77 -4.49
C LYS A 43 -3.36 -9.58 -5.60
N HIS A 44 -4.12 -10.10 -6.58
CA HIS A 44 -3.57 -10.88 -7.69
C HIS A 44 -2.58 -10.08 -8.57
N ARG A 45 -2.60 -8.74 -8.50
CA ARG A 45 -1.62 -7.89 -9.20
C ARG A 45 -0.22 -7.97 -8.58
N PHE A 46 -0.09 -8.55 -7.38
CA PHE A 46 1.15 -8.71 -6.63
C PHE A 46 1.52 -10.19 -6.49
N ALA A 47 1.32 -10.96 -7.57
CA ALA A 47 1.71 -12.36 -7.60
C ALA A 47 3.20 -12.51 -7.25
N GLY A 48 3.52 -13.42 -6.34
CA GLY A 48 4.90 -13.66 -5.86
C GLY A 48 5.23 -13.07 -4.48
N LEU A 49 4.39 -12.18 -3.94
CA LEU A 49 4.55 -11.66 -2.57
C LEU A 49 3.90 -12.59 -1.53
N GLN A 50 4.51 -13.74 -1.30
CA GLN A 50 4.15 -14.58 -0.15
C GLN A 50 4.70 -13.97 1.14
N GLY A 51 3.96 -14.08 2.25
CA GLY A 51 4.38 -13.51 3.55
C GLY A 51 4.01 -12.04 3.77
N VAL A 52 3.57 -11.30 2.74
CA VAL A 52 3.03 -9.94 2.91
C VAL A 52 1.59 -9.99 3.44
N ARG A 53 1.29 -9.17 4.45
CA ARG A 53 -0.09 -8.91 4.88
C ARG A 53 -0.73 -7.87 3.97
N PHE A 54 -1.81 -8.22 3.28
CA PHE A 54 -2.47 -7.33 2.32
C PHE A 54 -3.70 -6.65 2.90
N HIS A 55 -3.77 -5.33 2.75
CA HIS A 55 -4.91 -4.49 3.09
C HIS A 55 -5.42 -3.82 1.81
N THR A 56 -6.35 -4.50 1.11
CA THR A 56 -6.84 -4.04 -0.19
C THR A 56 -8.17 -3.30 -0.10
N HIS A 57 -8.22 -2.09 -0.65
CA HIS A 57 -9.40 -1.21 -0.67
C HIS A 57 -10.04 -1.15 -2.06
N LEU A 58 -10.50 -2.29 -2.58
CA LEU A 58 -11.02 -2.41 -3.96
C LEU A 58 -12.17 -1.46 -4.28
N TRP A 59 -13.07 -1.23 -3.31
CA TRP A 59 -14.22 -0.35 -3.51
C TRP A 59 -13.82 1.08 -3.88
N SER A 60 -12.70 1.55 -3.34
CA SER A 60 -12.16 2.88 -3.67
C SER A 60 -11.61 2.99 -5.08
N GLU A 61 -11.03 1.91 -5.61
CA GLU A 61 -10.61 1.84 -7.00
C GLU A 61 -11.80 1.77 -7.96
N ILE A 62 -12.85 1.02 -7.59
CA ILE A 62 -14.08 0.93 -8.39
C ILE A 62 -14.76 2.29 -8.46
N LEU A 63 -14.92 2.98 -7.32
CA LEU A 63 -15.54 4.30 -7.27
C LEU A 63 -14.72 5.35 -8.01
N TYR A 64 -13.39 5.30 -7.94
CA TYR A 64 -12.52 6.13 -8.77
C TYR A 64 -12.77 5.92 -10.27
N ARG A 65 -12.81 4.66 -10.73
CA ARG A 65 -13.04 4.31 -12.14
C ARG A 65 -14.43 4.73 -12.63
N LEU A 66 -15.46 4.61 -11.79
CA LEU A 66 -16.82 5.04 -12.12
C LEU A 66 -16.96 6.56 -12.07
N GLY A 67 -16.35 7.22 -11.08
CA GLY A 67 -16.32 8.67 -10.95
C GLY A 67 -15.71 9.36 -12.16
N GLY A 68 -14.67 8.75 -12.76
CA GLY A 68 -14.10 9.20 -14.03
C GLY A 68 -15.09 9.18 -15.19
N LYS A 69 -16.03 8.22 -15.23
CA LYS A 69 -17.07 8.13 -16.28
C LYS A 69 -18.19 9.14 -16.10
N TRP A 70 -18.41 9.65 -14.88
CA TRP A 70 -19.53 10.53 -14.54
C TRP A 70 -19.11 11.97 -14.24
N GLY A 71 -17.86 12.35 -14.55
CA GLY A 71 -17.38 13.73 -14.38
C GLY A 71 -17.06 14.13 -12.95
N PHE A 72 -16.87 13.16 -12.03
CA PHE A 72 -16.53 13.40 -10.62
C PHE A 72 -15.18 12.77 -10.24
N ALA A 73 -14.24 12.69 -11.18
CA ALA A 73 -12.93 12.08 -10.99
C ALA A 73 -12.20 12.62 -9.75
N ASP A 74 -12.16 13.95 -9.58
CA ASP A 74 -11.45 14.60 -8.46
C ASP A 74 -12.05 14.23 -7.10
N LYS A 75 -13.38 14.17 -6.99
CA LYS A 75 -14.06 13.78 -5.76
C LYS A 75 -13.82 12.30 -5.45
N ALA A 76 -13.82 11.46 -6.48
CA ALA A 76 -13.60 10.03 -6.33
C ALA A 76 -12.14 9.72 -5.96
N ASP A 77 -11.17 10.47 -6.51
CA ASP A 77 -9.77 10.38 -6.13
C ASP A 77 -9.55 10.82 -4.68
N HIS A 78 -10.10 11.97 -4.29
CA HIS A 78 -10.04 12.44 -2.91
C HIS A 78 -10.66 11.41 -1.94
N TRP A 79 -11.78 10.80 -2.31
CA TRP A 79 -12.42 9.75 -1.51
C TRP A 79 -11.55 8.50 -1.39
N LYS A 80 -10.92 8.09 -2.50
CA LYS A 80 -9.97 6.98 -2.53
C LYS A 80 -8.78 7.25 -1.62
N MET A 81 -8.19 8.44 -1.69
CA MET A 81 -7.06 8.84 -0.86
C MET A 81 -7.43 8.91 0.63
N LYS A 82 -8.59 9.47 0.95
CA LYS A 82 -9.09 9.52 2.33
C LYS A 82 -9.32 8.14 2.91
N THR A 83 -9.83 7.21 2.12
CA THR A 83 -10.09 5.83 2.55
C THR A 83 -8.79 5.07 2.77
N LEU A 84 -7.84 5.17 1.82
CA LEU A 84 -6.52 4.58 1.93
C LEU A 84 -5.77 5.14 3.15
N GLY A 85 -5.76 6.46 3.32
CA GLY A 85 -5.12 7.14 4.45
C GLY A 85 -5.72 6.74 5.80
N ARG A 86 -7.05 6.62 5.91
CA ARG A 86 -7.71 6.12 7.13
C ARG A 86 -7.33 4.69 7.46
N SER A 87 -7.20 3.82 6.45
CA SER A 87 -6.73 2.46 6.68
C SER A 87 -5.28 2.42 7.11
N LEU A 88 -4.45 3.26 6.49
CA LEU A 88 -3.02 3.32 6.81
C LEU A 88 -2.78 3.83 8.23
N ALA A 89 -3.53 4.85 8.67
CA ALA A 89 -3.42 5.41 10.00
C ALA A 89 -3.62 4.37 11.12
N LYS A 90 -4.50 3.38 10.91
CA LYS A 90 -4.73 2.29 11.87
C LYS A 90 -3.52 1.38 12.03
N ASP A 91 -2.81 1.10 10.94
CA ASP A 91 -1.68 0.16 10.96
C ASP A 91 -0.34 0.88 11.22
N ALA A 92 -0.28 2.19 10.95
CA ALA A 92 0.86 3.06 11.24
C ALA A 92 1.24 3.04 12.72
N GLU A 93 0.25 2.99 13.64
CA GLU A 93 0.51 2.92 15.09
C GLU A 93 1.25 1.62 15.50
N SER A 94 1.09 0.55 14.72
CA SER A 94 1.68 -0.76 14.99
C SER A 94 2.97 -1.04 14.21
N SER A 95 3.41 -0.08 13.38
CA SER A 95 4.54 -0.22 12.46
C SER A 95 5.75 0.54 12.98
N ASP A 96 6.93 -0.04 12.83
CA ASP A 96 8.19 0.64 13.14
C ASP A 96 8.58 1.60 12.01
N ILE A 97 8.25 1.24 10.77
CA ILE A 97 8.54 2.03 9.57
C ILE A 97 7.28 2.14 8.74
N LEU A 98 6.95 3.38 8.36
CA LEU A 98 5.87 3.68 7.43
C LEU A 98 6.46 4.25 6.14
N VAL A 99 6.18 3.60 5.01
CA VAL A 99 6.54 4.10 3.68
C VAL A 99 5.26 4.27 2.87
N SER A 100 5.00 5.49 2.43
CA SER A 100 3.82 5.81 1.62
C SER A 100 4.21 6.65 0.43
N TRP A 101 3.65 6.32 -0.74
CA TRP A 101 3.75 7.18 -1.91
C TRP A 101 2.45 7.25 -2.68
N SER A 102 2.18 8.45 -3.18
CA SER A 102 1.13 8.74 -4.14
C SER A 102 1.74 8.72 -5.54
N SER A 103 1.32 7.77 -6.36
CA SER A 103 1.66 7.75 -7.79
C SER A 103 0.39 7.40 -8.55
N PHE A 104 -0.23 8.42 -9.13
CA PHE A 104 -1.39 8.28 -10.01
C PHE A 104 -0.93 8.69 -11.40
N GLY A 105 -0.83 7.70 -12.29
CA GLY A 105 -0.54 7.85 -13.71
C GLY A 105 -1.54 7.04 -14.50
#